data_AF-A0A3S0R6A5-F1
#
_entry.id   AF-A0A3S0R6A5-F1
#
_cell.length_a   1.000
_cell.length_b   1.000
_cell.length_c   1.000
_cell.angle_alpha   90.00
_cell.angle_beta   90.00
_cell.angle_gamma   90.00
#
_symmetry.space_group_name_H-M   'P 1'
#
loop_
_entity.id
_entity.type
_entity.pdbx_description
1 polymer ?
#
loop_
_entity_poly.entity_id
_entity_poly.type
_entity_poly.pdbx_seq_one_letter_code
_entity_poly.pdbx_strand_id
1 'polypeptide(L)'
;MGLYINNAEHPEMFRNNGPLVEPNQVEFRRDYLSQVLEKQTQTTERIQHALSTVQSSQIVYNDHQSQKWQHVERLLSEMGDQRHIQEQHEQQMMNQLNQLEQHEQQMMTRLDQLDQHEQQIMNQLNQLDHQTIDIQQSILNEQQKTDTLLQEFQLLNHTQQEMVKRIDVVGDEYQELIGIIKDFSVIHEAIIKRLEQVTLTNEQIQEKIDLQTNVNEQIVAQISTIENSQQDVIERVDSNEGLIEKIMRQIDHLRSVVYERSNFIEEKVEKAIQQSSSYFQKIKNGS
;
A
#
# COMPACT_ATOMS: atom_id res chain seq x y z
N MET A 1 -113.56 79.03 83.66
CA MET A 1 -113.05 77.66 83.47
C MET A 1 -111.74 77.55 84.24
N GLY A 2 -111.64 76.54 85.10
CA GLY A 2 -110.60 76.44 86.13
C GLY A 2 -109.22 76.10 85.56
N LEU A 3 -108.21 76.81 86.05
CA LEU A 3 -106.79 76.49 85.87
C LEU A 3 -106.43 75.29 86.75
N TYR A 4 -106.08 74.17 86.11
CA TYR A 4 -105.54 72.98 86.75
C TYR A 4 -104.02 73.16 86.87
N ILE A 5 -103.51 73.32 88.10
CA ILE A 5 -102.07 73.51 88.37
C ILE A 5 -101.49 72.17 88.80
N ASN A 6 -100.69 71.56 87.91
CA ASN A 6 -99.97 70.31 88.15
C ASN A 6 -98.68 70.60 88.94
N ASN A 7 -98.66 70.23 90.23
CA ASN A 7 -97.54 70.50 91.14
C ASN A 7 -96.33 69.56 90.94
N ALA A 8 -96.35 68.63 89.97
CA ALA A 8 -95.26 67.68 89.76
C ALA A 8 -94.14 68.18 88.83
N GLU A 9 -94.40 69.16 87.95
CA GLU A 9 -93.44 69.57 86.90
C GLU A 9 -92.88 71.00 87.06
N HIS A 10 -93.44 71.82 87.97
CA HIS A 10 -93.01 73.21 88.16
C HIS A 10 -93.01 73.62 89.65
N PRO A 11 -91.95 73.29 90.41
CA PRO A 11 -91.86 73.61 91.84
C PRO A 11 -91.64 75.11 92.15
N GLU A 12 -91.42 75.96 91.13
CA GLU A 12 -91.08 77.38 91.33
C GLU A 12 -92.26 78.35 91.20
N MET A 13 -93.50 77.86 91.13
CA MET A 13 -94.69 78.73 91.12
C MET A 13 -95.10 79.14 92.54
N PHE A 14 -94.59 80.30 92.98
CA PHE A 14 -94.94 80.92 94.25
C PHE A 14 -96.36 81.51 94.24
N ARG A 15 -97.23 80.95 95.08
CA ARG A 15 -98.57 81.48 95.39
C ARG A 15 -98.44 82.54 96.48
N ASN A 16 -98.64 83.81 96.13
CA ASN A 16 -98.60 84.92 97.07
C ASN A 16 -99.93 85.03 97.84
N ASN A 17 -99.88 84.87 99.17
CA ASN A 17 -101.04 84.95 100.08
C ASN A 17 -101.14 86.30 100.81
N GLY A 18 -100.50 87.35 100.30
CA GLY A 18 -100.55 88.70 100.87
C GLY A 18 -101.88 89.44 100.58
N PRO A 19 -102.34 90.33 101.50
CA PRO A 19 -103.58 91.07 101.34
C PRO A 19 -103.53 92.07 100.16
N LEU A 20 -104.57 92.04 99.33
CA LEU A 20 -104.82 92.95 98.20
C LEU A 20 -105.06 94.37 98.70
N VAL A 21 -104.18 95.29 98.29
CA VAL A 21 -104.33 96.74 98.48
C VAL A 21 -104.63 97.37 97.11
N GLU A 22 -105.88 97.80 96.92
CA GLU A 22 -106.28 98.81 95.93
C GLU A 22 -105.81 100.21 96.43
N PRO A 23 -105.55 101.24 95.58
CA PRO A 23 -106.38 101.72 94.45
C PRO A 23 -105.59 101.99 93.14
N ASN A 24 -106.05 101.55 91.96
CA ASN A 24 -107.06 102.14 91.08
C ASN A 24 -106.86 103.63 90.73
N GLN A 25 -106.45 103.87 89.48
CA GLN A 25 -106.53 105.11 88.70
C GLN A 25 -105.64 106.30 89.10
N VAL A 26 -104.56 106.49 88.32
CA VAL A 26 -103.98 107.81 88.04
C VAL A 26 -104.22 108.11 86.57
N GLU A 27 -105.05 109.12 86.31
CA GLU A 27 -105.37 109.62 84.97
C GLU A 27 -104.10 110.22 84.32
N PHE A 28 -103.41 109.42 83.50
CA PHE A 28 -102.19 109.83 82.81
C PHE A 28 -102.55 110.47 81.46
N ARG A 29 -102.72 111.79 81.43
CA ARG A 29 -102.75 112.54 80.16
C ARG A 29 -101.37 112.48 79.52
N ARG A 30 -101.26 111.67 78.47
CA ARG A 30 -100.02 111.39 77.72
C ARG A 30 -100.01 112.25 76.46
N ASP A 31 -99.00 113.12 76.35
CA ASP A 31 -98.71 113.90 75.15
C ASP A 31 -98.25 112.96 74.02
N TYR A 32 -99.11 112.82 73.01
CA TYR A 32 -98.98 111.83 71.94
C TYR A 32 -97.69 112.03 71.14
N LEU A 33 -97.19 113.28 71.05
CA LEU A 33 -96.00 113.61 70.27
C LEU A 33 -94.71 113.09 70.91
N SER A 34 -94.59 113.22 72.23
CA SER A 34 -93.45 112.64 72.98
C SER A 34 -93.43 111.12 72.88
N GLN A 35 -94.59 110.49 72.85
CA GLN A 35 -94.72 109.04 72.67
C GLN A 35 -94.34 108.59 71.24
N VAL A 36 -94.59 109.43 70.24
CA VAL A 36 -94.18 109.19 68.85
C VAL A 36 -92.67 109.35 68.70
N LEU A 37 -92.07 110.40 69.29
CA LEU A 37 -90.62 110.63 69.26
C LEU A 37 -89.85 109.56 70.04
N GLU A 38 -90.31 109.19 71.24
CA GLU A 38 -89.71 108.11 72.03
C GLU A 38 -89.83 106.77 71.29
N LYS A 39 -90.98 106.49 70.65
CA LYS A 39 -91.10 105.34 69.75
C LYS A 39 -90.17 105.45 68.57
N GLN A 40 -89.95 106.63 67.97
CA GLN A 40 -89.05 106.79 66.85
C GLN A 40 -87.59 106.53 67.28
N THR A 41 -87.15 107.03 68.42
CA THR A 41 -85.80 106.76 68.98
C THR A 41 -85.64 105.28 69.30
N GLN A 42 -86.61 104.66 69.99
CA GLN A 42 -86.60 103.21 70.22
C GLN A 42 -86.65 102.41 68.93
N THR A 43 -87.37 102.86 67.91
CA THR A 43 -87.43 102.18 66.61
C THR A 43 -86.10 102.33 65.89
N THR A 44 -85.44 103.48 65.99
CA THR A 44 -84.14 103.74 65.39
C THR A 44 -83.05 102.92 66.09
N GLU A 45 -83.06 102.85 67.42
CA GLU A 45 -82.17 101.98 68.20
C GLU A 45 -82.42 100.51 67.91
N ARG A 46 -83.69 100.07 67.78
CA ARG A 46 -84.02 98.70 67.36
C ARG A 46 -83.56 98.41 65.94
N ILE A 47 -83.70 99.37 65.02
CA ILE A 47 -83.20 99.24 63.65
C ILE A 47 -81.68 99.18 63.67
N GLN A 48 -81.00 100.01 64.45
CA GLN A 48 -79.54 100.05 64.53
C GLN A 48 -78.99 98.78 65.19
N HIS A 49 -79.66 98.27 66.23
CA HIS A 49 -79.35 96.99 66.85
C HIS A 49 -79.62 95.83 65.88
N ALA A 50 -80.75 95.84 65.16
CA ALA A 50 -81.06 94.84 64.14
C ALA A 50 -80.06 94.88 62.98
N LEU A 51 -79.66 96.07 62.53
CA LEU A 51 -78.66 96.28 61.49
C LEU A 51 -77.28 95.79 61.97
N SER A 52 -76.90 96.08 63.21
CA SER A 52 -75.66 95.58 63.82
C SER A 52 -75.70 94.06 63.97
N THR A 53 -76.83 93.48 64.39
CA THR A 53 -77.02 92.03 64.50
C THR A 53 -76.94 91.36 63.13
N VAL A 54 -77.60 91.94 62.11
CA VAL A 54 -77.53 91.48 60.73
C VAL A 54 -76.11 91.60 60.20
N GLN A 55 -75.41 92.70 60.46
CA GLN A 55 -74.03 92.90 60.05
C GLN A 55 -73.08 91.90 60.72
N SER A 56 -73.22 91.66 62.02
CA SER A 56 -72.47 90.61 62.73
C SER A 56 -72.80 89.23 62.20
N SER A 57 -74.08 88.93 61.95
CA SER A 57 -74.51 87.65 61.36
C SER A 57 -73.98 87.47 59.93
N GLN A 58 -73.89 88.54 59.15
CA GLN A 58 -73.33 88.55 57.81
C GLN A 58 -71.82 88.34 57.85
N ILE A 59 -71.12 88.94 58.82
CA ILE A 59 -69.69 88.71 59.03
C ILE A 59 -69.45 87.24 59.40
N VAL A 60 -70.21 86.69 60.35
CA VAL A 60 -70.10 85.28 60.75
C VAL A 60 -70.45 84.33 59.59
N TYR A 61 -71.50 84.64 58.82
CA TYR A 61 -71.87 83.87 57.64
C TYR A 61 -70.78 83.91 56.57
N ASN A 62 -70.23 85.09 56.28
CA ASN A 62 -69.14 85.26 55.33
C ASN A 62 -67.87 84.53 55.80
N ASP A 63 -67.54 84.56 57.09
CA ASP A 63 -66.42 83.82 57.67
C ASP A 63 -66.62 82.30 57.53
N HIS A 64 -67.82 81.80 57.86
CA HIS A 64 -68.14 80.38 57.70
C HIS A 64 -68.10 79.92 56.23
N GLN A 65 -68.57 80.75 55.30
CA GLN A 65 -68.42 80.48 53.87
C GLN A 65 -66.95 80.50 53.44
N SER A 66 -66.17 81.46 53.93
CA SER A 66 -64.73 81.54 53.67
C SER A 66 -64.01 80.28 54.15
N GLN A 67 -64.31 79.78 55.35
CA GLN A 67 -63.75 78.53 55.89
C GLN A 67 -64.14 77.31 55.03
N LYS A 68 -65.38 77.25 54.56
CA LYS A 68 -65.83 76.20 53.61
C LYS A 68 -65.08 76.27 52.30
N TRP A 69 -64.89 77.47 51.74
CA TRP A 69 -64.11 77.68 50.53
C TRP A 69 -62.65 77.29 50.72
N GLN A 70 -62.02 77.66 51.84
CA GLN A 70 -60.67 77.23 52.18
C GLN A 70 -60.55 75.71 52.35
N HIS A 71 -61.60 75.04 52.83
CA HIS A 71 -61.61 73.58 52.91
C HIS A 71 -61.73 72.94 51.52
N VAL A 72 -62.63 73.45 50.68
CA VAL A 72 -62.77 72.99 49.28
C VAL A 72 -61.50 73.24 48.49
N GLU A 73 -60.85 74.40 48.67
CA GLU A 73 -59.59 74.75 48.03
C GLU A 73 -58.47 73.80 48.47
N ARG A 74 -58.38 73.47 49.76
CA ARG A 74 -57.45 72.44 50.25
C ARG A 74 -57.73 71.07 49.65
N LEU A 75 -58.99 70.63 49.60
CA LEU A 75 -59.35 69.34 48.99
C LEU A 75 -59.03 69.31 47.48
N LEU A 76 -59.28 70.41 46.76
CA LEU A 76 -58.94 70.53 45.34
C LEU A 76 -57.41 70.52 45.13
N SER A 77 -56.65 71.19 46.00
CA SER A 77 -55.18 71.15 45.99
C SER A 77 -54.67 69.74 46.28
N GLU A 78 -55.19 69.07 47.32
CA GLU A 78 -54.82 67.69 47.66
C GLU A 78 -55.16 66.71 46.53
N MET A 79 -56.32 66.86 45.87
CA MET A 79 -56.66 66.05 44.69
C MET A 79 -55.75 66.36 43.50
N GLY A 80 -55.34 67.62 43.33
CA GLY A 80 -54.35 68.02 42.32
C GLY A 80 -53.00 67.36 42.55
N ASP A 81 -52.52 67.39 43.80
CA ASP A 81 -51.27 66.75 44.21
C ASP A 81 -51.34 65.23 44.08
N GLN A 82 -52.46 64.61 44.50
CA GLN A 82 -52.70 63.18 44.33
C GLN A 82 -52.71 62.76 42.85
N ARG A 83 -53.37 63.55 41.99
CA ARG A 83 -53.37 63.29 40.55
C ARG A 83 -51.95 63.41 39.97
N HIS A 84 -51.18 64.39 40.41
CA HIS A 84 -49.79 64.53 39.96
C HIS A 84 -48.92 63.33 40.39
N ILE A 85 -49.06 62.88 41.63
CA ILE A 85 -48.37 61.68 42.15
C ILE A 85 -48.80 60.44 41.35
N GLN A 86 -50.09 60.31 41.05
CA GLN A 86 -50.61 59.21 40.24
C GLN A 86 -50.02 59.23 38.82
N GLU A 87 -50.00 60.38 38.15
CA GLU A 87 -49.41 60.53 36.82
C GLU A 87 -47.90 60.18 36.83
N GLN A 88 -47.17 60.58 37.86
CA GLN A 88 -45.76 60.18 38.04
C GLN A 88 -45.62 58.67 38.23
N HIS A 89 -46.47 58.05 39.06
CA HIS A 89 -46.44 56.61 39.29
C HIS A 89 -46.79 55.83 38.02
N GLU A 90 -47.79 56.27 37.26
CA GLU A 90 -48.15 55.69 35.96
C GLU A 90 -46.99 55.79 34.97
N GLN A 91 -46.30 56.94 34.89
CA GLN A 91 -45.10 57.08 34.06
C GLN A 91 -43.98 56.14 34.50
N GLN A 92 -43.76 55.99 35.81
CA GLN A 92 -42.76 55.05 36.34
C GLN A 92 -43.12 53.60 35.99
N MET A 93 -44.38 53.19 36.15
CA MET A 93 -44.85 51.86 35.77
C MET A 93 -44.71 51.62 34.27
N MET A 94 -45.08 52.60 33.43
CA MET A 94 -44.90 52.49 31.97
C MET A 94 -43.43 52.35 31.59
N ASN A 95 -42.53 53.09 32.24
CA ASN A 95 -41.09 52.95 32.02
C ASN A 95 -40.59 51.56 32.43
N GLN A 96 -41.07 51.02 33.56
CA GLN A 96 -40.74 49.66 34.01
C GLN A 96 -41.29 48.59 33.06
N LEU A 97 -42.52 48.74 32.57
CA LEU A 97 -43.12 47.85 31.58
C LEU A 97 -42.34 47.86 30.27
N ASN A 98 -41.95 49.05 29.77
CA ASN A 98 -41.13 49.18 28.58
C ASN A 98 -39.75 48.52 28.76
N GLN A 99 -39.14 48.62 29.94
CA GLN A 99 -37.87 47.94 30.24
C GLN A 99 -38.02 46.42 30.27
N LEU A 100 -39.11 45.91 30.84
CA LEU A 100 -39.41 44.47 30.86
C LEU A 100 -39.64 43.93 29.45
N GLU A 101 -40.41 44.65 28.62
CA GLU A 101 -40.65 44.28 27.23
C GLU A 101 -39.34 44.24 26.42
N GLN A 102 -38.47 45.24 26.60
CA GLN A 102 -37.15 45.24 25.98
C GLN A 102 -36.29 44.05 26.42
N HIS A 103 -36.32 43.71 27.71
CA HIS A 103 -35.58 42.55 28.23
C HIS A 103 -36.13 41.23 27.68
N GLU A 104 -37.46 41.10 27.56
CA GLU A 104 -38.11 39.94 26.94
C GLU A 104 -37.70 39.79 25.47
N GLN A 105 -37.71 40.88 24.69
CA GLN A 105 -37.25 40.87 23.30
C GLN A 105 -35.77 40.49 23.18
N GLN A 106 -34.92 40.99 24.08
CA GLN A 106 -33.50 40.60 24.15
C GLN A 106 -33.34 39.11 24.48
N MET A 107 -34.15 38.58 25.40
CA MET A 107 -34.11 37.17 25.77
C MET A 107 -34.55 36.28 24.61
N MET A 108 -35.62 36.64 23.90
CA MET A 108 -36.08 35.93 22.69
C MET A 108 -35.00 35.92 21.61
N THR A 109 -34.35 37.07 21.36
CA THR A 109 -33.24 37.15 20.40
C THR A 109 -32.07 36.25 20.80
N ARG A 110 -31.74 36.18 22.11
CA ARG A 110 -30.69 35.28 22.60
C ARG A 110 -31.08 33.81 22.48
N LEU A 111 -32.35 33.47 22.71
CA LEU A 111 -32.85 32.10 22.51
C LEU A 111 -32.73 31.68 21.04
N ASP A 112 -33.15 32.54 20.10
CA ASP A 112 -33.00 32.28 18.67
C ASP A 112 -31.53 32.10 18.26
N GLN A 113 -30.62 32.89 18.84
CA GLN A 113 -29.17 32.73 18.61
C GLN A 113 -28.62 31.42 19.17
N LEU A 114 -29.11 30.98 20.34
CA LEU A 114 -28.72 29.70 20.94
C LEU A 114 -29.19 28.53 20.07
N ASP A 115 -30.43 28.56 19.58
CA ASP A 115 -30.98 27.54 18.68
C ASP A 115 -30.18 27.45 17.38
N GLN A 116 -29.81 28.60 16.79
CA GLN A 116 -28.95 28.65 15.61
C GLN A 116 -27.55 28.07 15.89
N HIS A 117 -26.96 28.40 17.04
CA HIS A 117 -25.66 27.88 17.43
C HIS A 117 -25.70 26.36 17.69
N GLU A 118 -26.78 25.87 18.31
CA GLU A 118 -27.00 24.43 18.51
C GLU A 118 -27.10 23.68 17.18
N GLN A 119 -27.84 24.22 16.21
CA GLN A 119 -27.91 23.66 14.85
C GLN A 119 -26.54 23.66 14.15
N GLN A 120 -25.75 24.73 14.32
CA GLN A 120 -24.39 24.78 13.79
C GLN A 120 -23.49 23.71 14.40
N ILE A 121 -23.52 23.55 15.73
CA ILE A 121 -22.79 22.49 16.43
C ILE A 121 -23.22 21.12 15.92
N MET A 122 -24.53 20.87 15.78
CA MET A 122 -25.03 19.58 15.31
C MET A 122 -24.56 19.27 13.88
N ASN A 123 -24.55 20.27 13.00
CA ASN A 123 -24.01 20.13 11.65
C ASN A 123 -22.50 19.83 11.66
N GLN A 124 -21.74 20.49 12.53
CA GLN A 124 -20.30 20.22 12.69
C GLN A 124 -20.05 18.81 13.26
N LEU A 125 -20.85 18.35 14.22
CA LEU A 125 -20.77 17.00 14.77
C LEU A 125 -21.06 15.95 13.69
N ASN A 126 -22.11 16.13 12.90
CA ASN A 126 -22.42 15.24 11.79
C ASN A 126 -21.28 15.19 10.74
N GLN A 127 -20.63 16.33 10.46
CA GLN A 127 -19.46 16.37 9.58
C GLN A 127 -18.27 15.62 10.18
N LEU A 128 -18.00 15.78 11.48
CA LEU A 128 -16.94 15.05 12.17
C LEU A 128 -17.20 13.54 12.20
N ASP A 129 -18.45 13.12 12.36
CA ASP A 129 -18.85 11.71 12.31
C ASP A 129 -18.58 11.12 10.93
N HIS A 130 -18.96 11.83 9.86
CA HIS A 130 -18.64 11.41 8.48
C HIS A 130 -17.13 11.33 8.23
N GLN A 131 -16.36 12.33 8.65
CA GLN A 131 -14.90 12.31 8.53
C GLN A 131 -14.29 11.13 9.31
N THR A 132 -14.83 10.83 10.49
CA THR A 132 -14.38 9.70 11.30
C THR A 132 -14.61 8.38 10.58
N ILE A 133 -15.77 8.20 9.93
CA ILE A 133 -16.07 7.03 9.12
C ILE A 133 -15.10 6.91 7.94
N ASP A 134 -14.84 8.00 7.21
CA ASP A 134 -13.93 8.02 6.06
C ASP A 134 -12.48 7.68 6.47
N ILE A 135 -12.03 8.19 7.62
CA ILE A 135 -10.71 7.87 8.19
C ILE A 135 -10.65 6.39 8.56
N GLN A 136 -11.69 5.81 9.19
CA GLN A 136 -11.71 4.39 9.53
C GLN A 136 -11.66 3.50 8.28
N GLN A 137 -12.39 3.85 7.22
CA GLN A 137 -12.32 3.12 5.95
C GLN A 137 -10.93 3.22 5.30
N SER A 138 -10.32 4.40 5.35
CA SER A 138 -8.96 4.61 4.83
C SER A 138 -7.92 3.78 5.61
N ILE A 139 -8.03 3.71 6.95
CA ILE A 139 -7.19 2.87 7.79
C ILE A 139 -7.35 1.40 7.43
N LEU A 140 -8.59 0.92 7.24
CA LEU A 140 -8.86 -0.47 6.86
C LEU A 140 -8.23 -0.82 5.50
N ASN A 141 -8.33 0.09 4.52
CA ASN A 141 -7.73 -0.10 3.20
C ASN A 141 -6.19 -0.16 3.28
N GLU A 142 -5.57 0.74 4.05
CA GLU A 142 -4.12 0.71 4.25
C GLU A 142 -3.64 -0.56 5.00
N GLN A 143 -4.44 -1.08 5.93
CA GLN A 143 -4.18 -2.38 6.57
C GLN A 143 -4.20 -3.53 5.55
N GLN A 144 -5.22 -3.58 4.69
CA GLN A 144 -5.31 -4.60 3.63
C GLN A 144 -4.13 -4.54 2.64
N LYS A 145 -3.71 -3.34 2.24
CA LYS A 145 -2.51 -3.16 1.42
C LYS A 145 -1.25 -3.64 2.13
N THR A 146 -1.12 -3.32 3.42
CA THR A 146 0.02 -3.75 4.25
C THR A 146 0.07 -5.28 4.36
N ASP A 147 -1.07 -5.93 4.56
CA ASP A 147 -1.18 -7.39 4.62
C ASP A 147 -0.80 -8.04 3.27
N THR A 148 -1.25 -7.44 2.17
CA THR A 148 -0.91 -7.90 0.81
C THR A 148 0.59 -7.78 0.55
N LEU A 149 1.20 -6.64 0.89
CA LEU A 149 2.64 -6.43 0.78
C LEU A 149 3.44 -7.41 1.64
N LEU A 150 2.96 -7.74 2.83
CA LEU A 150 3.60 -8.72 3.70
C LEU A 150 3.58 -10.12 3.08
N GLN A 151 2.47 -10.51 2.45
CA GLN A 151 2.36 -11.79 1.73
C GLN A 151 3.31 -11.84 0.52
N GLU A 152 3.37 -10.77 -0.28
CA GLU A 152 4.30 -10.66 -1.40
C GLU A 152 5.77 -10.73 -0.94
N PHE A 153 6.10 -10.08 0.18
CA PHE A 153 7.43 -10.14 0.77
C PHE A 153 7.80 -11.57 1.21
N GLN A 154 6.86 -12.30 1.82
CA GLN A 154 7.09 -13.70 2.21
C GLN A 154 7.33 -14.61 0.99
N LEU A 155 6.56 -14.41 -0.09
CA LEU A 155 6.74 -15.16 -1.34
C LEU A 155 8.10 -14.85 -2.00
N LEU A 156 8.49 -13.57 -2.02
CA LEU A 156 9.79 -13.15 -2.54
C LEU A 156 10.93 -13.78 -1.73
N ASN A 157 10.84 -13.76 -0.41
CA ASN A 157 11.84 -14.37 0.47
C ASN A 157 11.95 -15.89 0.22
N HIS A 158 10.83 -16.60 0.07
CA HIS A 158 10.84 -18.02 -0.28
C HIS A 158 11.50 -18.28 -1.64
N THR A 159 11.17 -17.47 -2.64
CA THR A 159 11.76 -17.57 -3.99
C THR A 159 13.26 -17.32 -3.96
N GLN A 160 13.72 -16.34 -3.16
CA GLN A 160 15.15 -16.07 -2.97
C GLN A 160 15.87 -17.26 -2.32
N GLN A 161 15.28 -17.90 -1.32
CA GLN A 161 15.84 -19.10 -0.70
C GLN A 161 15.98 -20.26 -1.71
N GLU A 162 14.98 -20.46 -2.56
CA GLU A 162 15.04 -21.48 -3.62
C GLU A 162 16.09 -21.16 -4.68
N MET A 163 16.26 -19.88 -5.05
CA MET A 163 17.33 -19.47 -5.96
C MET A 163 18.72 -19.75 -5.37
N VAL A 164 18.93 -19.49 -4.07
CA VAL A 164 20.21 -19.80 -3.40
C VAL A 164 20.50 -21.30 -3.45
N LYS A 165 19.51 -22.15 -3.13
CA LYS A 165 19.69 -23.62 -3.24
C LYS A 165 20.05 -24.06 -4.66
N ARG A 166 19.44 -23.45 -5.68
CA ARG A 166 19.76 -23.74 -7.08
C ARG A 166 21.18 -23.31 -7.45
N ILE A 167 21.64 -22.17 -6.92
CA ILE A 167 23.03 -21.71 -7.12
C ILE A 167 24.02 -22.71 -6.50
N ASP A 168 23.71 -23.25 -5.31
CA ASP A 168 24.56 -24.26 -4.67
C ASP A 168 24.67 -25.53 -5.52
N VAL A 169 23.54 -26.05 -6.03
CA VAL A 169 23.53 -27.23 -6.93
C VAL A 169 24.35 -26.98 -8.20
N VAL A 170 24.17 -25.81 -8.83
CA VAL A 170 24.95 -25.44 -10.01
C VAL A 170 26.44 -25.31 -9.67
N GLY A 171 26.77 -24.81 -8.47
CA GLY A 171 28.14 -24.76 -7.96
C GLY A 171 28.79 -26.15 -7.86
N ASP A 172 28.06 -27.14 -7.36
CA ASP A 172 28.50 -28.52 -7.27
C ASP A 172 28.71 -29.15 -8.66
N GLU A 173 27.78 -28.94 -9.59
CA GLU A 173 27.90 -29.39 -10.98
C GLU A 173 29.14 -28.78 -11.68
N TYR A 174 29.44 -27.50 -11.42
CA TYR A 174 30.66 -26.86 -11.93
C TYR A 174 31.94 -27.49 -11.37
N GLN A 175 31.96 -27.88 -10.09
CA GLN A 175 33.11 -28.58 -9.50
C GLN A 175 33.32 -29.96 -10.12
N GLU A 176 32.23 -30.68 -10.41
CA GLU A 176 32.30 -31.97 -11.11
C GLU A 176 32.88 -31.81 -12.52
N LEU A 177 32.41 -30.82 -13.28
CA LEU A 177 32.95 -30.52 -14.62
C LEU A 177 34.45 -30.16 -14.59
N ILE A 178 34.90 -29.41 -13.58
CA ILE A 178 36.33 -29.11 -13.38
C ILE A 178 37.10 -30.41 -13.14
N GLY A 179 36.55 -31.34 -12.35
CA GLY A 179 37.12 -32.67 -12.14
C GLY A 179 37.29 -33.45 -13.45
N ILE A 180 36.22 -33.52 -14.26
CA ILE A 180 36.25 -34.21 -15.56
C ILE A 180 37.29 -33.59 -16.50
N ILE A 181 37.39 -32.27 -16.58
CA ILE A 181 38.38 -31.57 -17.41
C ILE A 181 39.80 -31.90 -16.96
N LYS A 182 40.04 -31.96 -15.64
CA LYS A 182 41.34 -32.33 -15.08
C LYS A 182 41.72 -33.76 -15.45
N ASP A 183 40.79 -34.71 -15.32
CA ASP A 183 41.02 -36.11 -15.69
C ASP A 183 41.28 -36.25 -17.20
N PHE A 184 40.52 -35.51 -18.02
CA PHE A 184 40.74 -35.46 -19.47
C PHE A 184 42.14 -34.93 -19.82
N SER A 185 42.62 -33.91 -19.12
CA SER A 185 43.97 -33.38 -19.31
C SER A 185 45.05 -34.43 -19.00
N VAL A 186 44.86 -35.23 -17.95
CA VAL A 186 45.78 -36.33 -17.60
C VAL A 186 45.77 -37.43 -18.68
N ILE A 187 44.59 -37.81 -19.16
CA ILE A 187 44.45 -38.81 -20.24
C ILE A 187 45.12 -38.29 -21.52
N HIS A 188 44.91 -37.02 -21.87
CA HIS A 188 45.51 -36.41 -23.05
C HIS A 188 47.04 -36.43 -22.98
N GLU A 189 47.63 -36.11 -21.83
CA GLU A 189 49.09 -36.22 -21.62
C GLU A 189 49.59 -37.67 -21.79
N ALA A 190 48.86 -38.65 -21.26
CA ALA A 190 49.21 -40.07 -21.42
C ALA A 190 49.14 -40.54 -22.88
N ILE A 191 48.15 -40.07 -23.64
CA ILE A 191 48.02 -40.35 -25.08
C ILE A 191 49.22 -39.76 -25.85
N ILE A 192 49.61 -38.52 -25.55
CA ILE A 192 50.79 -37.88 -26.16
C ILE A 192 52.04 -38.72 -25.92
N LYS A 193 52.31 -39.12 -24.66
CA LYS A 193 53.48 -39.97 -24.33
C LYS A 193 53.45 -41.30 -25.08
N ARG A 194 52.28 -41.91 -25.23
CA ARG A 194 52.13 -43.17 -25.97
C ARG A 194 52.36 -42.98 -27.48
N LEU A 195 51.91 -41.87 -28.05
CA LEU A 195 52.17 -41.52 -29.45
C LEU A 195 53.67 -41.30 -29.70
N GLU A 196 54.35 -40.59 -28.81
CA GLU A 196 55.81 -40.42 -28.87
C GLU A 196 56.54 -41.78 -28.87
N GLN A 197 56.12 -42.70 -28.01
CA GLN A 197 56.67 -44.05 -27.96
C GLN A 197 56.42 -44.83 -29.27
N VAL A 198 55.20 -44.75 -29.83
CA VAL A 198 54.87 -45.41 -31.10
C VAL A 198 55.73 -44.86 -32.24
N THR A 199 55.91 -43.53 -32.31
CA THR A 199 56.79 -42.88 -33.28
C THR A 199 58.21 -43.41 -33.18
N LEU A 200 58.77 -43.48 -31.97
CA LEU A 200 60.12 -44.02 -31.74
C LEU A 200 60.23 -45.50 -32.14
N THR A 201 59.23 -46.33 -31.84
CA THR A 201 59.25 -47.74 -32.28
C THR A 201 59.14 -47.88 -33.79
N ASN A 202 58.39 -46.99 -34.46
CA ASN A 202 58.28 -46.99 -35.92
C ASN A 202 59.60 -46.58 -36.57
N GLU A 203 60.31 -45.60 -36.02
CA GLU A 203 61.66 -45.21 -36.46
C GLU A 203 62.63 -46.40 -36.38
N GLN A 204 62.59 -47.14 -35.26
CA GLN A 204 63.41 -48.35 -35.09
C GLN A 204 63.04 -49.48 -36.07
N ILE A 205 61.74 -49.68 -36.32
CA ILE A 205 61.28 -50.67 -37.31
C ILE A 205 61.76 -50.28 -38.71
N GLN A 206 61.68 -49.00 -39.06
CA GLN A 206 62.16 -48.50 -40.35
C GLN A 206 63.67 -48.78 -40.51
N GLU A 207 64.48 -48.47 -39.50
CA GLU A 207 65.92 -48.79 -39.50
C GLU A 207 66.17 -50.30 -39.71
N LYS A 208 65.40 -51.17 -39.04
CA LYS A 208 65.51 -52.63 -39.21
C LYS A 208 65.11 -53.10 -40.61
N ILE A 209 64.07 -52.50 -41.21
CA ILE A 209 63.65 -52.79 -42.59
C ILE A 209 64.76 -52.38 -43.57
N ASP A 210 65.37 -51.23 -43.38
CA ASP A 210 66.47 -50.75 -44.23
C ASP A 210 67.68 -51.70 -44.15
N LEU A 211 68.06 -52.13 -42.94
CA LEU A 211 69.11 -53.13 -42.73
C LEU A 211 68.77 -54.48 -43.38
N GLN A 212 67.53 -54.96 -43.25
CA GLN A 212 67.09 -56.20 -43.88
C GLN A 212 67.09 -56.11 -45.41
N THR A 213 66.72 -54.95 -45.96
CA THR A 213 66.76 -54.68 -47.40
C THR A 213 68.19 -54.78 -47.92
N ASN A 214 69.16 -54.19 -47.22
CA ASN A 214 70.58 -54.30 -47.56
C ASN A 214 71.07 -55.76 -47.54
N VAL A 215 70.71 -56.54 -46.51
CA VAL A 215 71.06 -57.97 -46.45
C VAL A 215 70.45 -58.74 -47.62
N ASN A 216 69.20 -58.47 -47.99
CA ASN A 216 68.56 -59.10 -49.14
C ASN A 216 69.27 -58.76 -50.46
N GLU A 217 69.69 -57.50 -50.65
CA GLU A 217 70.50 -57.09 -51.81
C GLU A 217 71.83 -57.88 -51.88
N GLN A 218 72.51 -58.07 -50.74
CA GLN A 218 73.73 -58.88 -50.67
C GLN A 218 73.47 -60.34 -51.02
N ILE A 219 72.38 -60.94 -50.52
CA ILE A 219 71.99 -62.32 -50.85
C ILE A 219 71.71 -62.46 -52.34
N VAL A 220 70.96 -61.52 -52.94
CA VAL A 220 70.68 -61.52 -54.38
C VAL A 220 71.99 -61.45 -55.18
N ALA A 221 72.93 -60.58 -54.80
CA ALA A 221 74.23 -60.50 -55.45
C ALA A 221 75.04 -61.82 -55.33
N GLN A 222 75.00 -62.48 -54.18
CA GLN A 222 75.64 -63.78 -53.97
C GLN A 222 74.98 -64.88 -54.81
N ILE A 223 73.66 -64.94 -54.88
CA ILE A 223 72.91 -65.89 -55.72
C ILE A 223 73.30 -65.70 -57.18
N SER A 224 73.32 -64.46 -57.69
CA SER A 224 73.75 -64.19 -59.07
C SER A 224 75.18 -64.66 -59.34
N THR A 225 76.08 -64.54 -58.34
CA THR A 225 77.46 -65.05 -58.46
C THR A 225 77.49 -66.58 -58.55
N ILE A 226 76.68 -67.26 -57.73
CA ILE A 226 76.54 -68.73 -57.76
C ILE A 226 75.94 -69.18 -59.09
N GLU A 227 74.88 -68.53 -59.58
CA GLU A 227 74.25 -68.84 -60.87
C GLU A 227 75.25 -68.73 -62.02
N ASN A 228 76.05 -67.65 -62.06
CA ASN A 228 77.11 -67.49 -63.06
C ASN A 228 78.17 -68.59 -62.96
N SER A 229 78.56 -68.98 -61.75
CA SER A 229 79.51 -70.07 -61.55
C SER A 229 78.92 -71.43 -61.95
N GLN A 230 77.63 -71.66 -61.72
CA GLN A 230 76.95 -72.89 -62.14
C GLN A 230 76.83 -72.95 -63.66
N GLN A 231 76.53 -71.83 -64.32
CA GLN A 231 76.50 -71.73 -65.77
C GLN A 231 77.86 -72.09 -66.39
N ASP A 232 78.98 -71.57 -65.84
CA ASP A 232 80.33 -71.93 -66.27
C ASP A 232 80.60 -73.44 -66.12
N VAL A 233 80.18 -74.03 -64.99
CA VAL A 233 80.31 -75.49 -64.77
C VAL A 233 79.51 -76.28 -65.80
N ILE A 234 78.28 -75.88 -66.13
CA ILE A 234 77.45 -76.53 -67.14
C ILE A 234 78.12 -76.45 -68.52
N GLU A 235 78.59 -75.27 -68.93
CA GLU A 235 79.29 -75.10 -70.22
C GLU A 235 80.54 -75.97 -70.32
N ARG A 236 81.28 -76.12 -69.22
CA ARG A 236 82.42 -77.05 -69.15
C ARG A 236 82.01 -78.51 -69.24
N VAL A 237 80.90 -78.89 -68.60
CA VAL A 237 80.35 -80.26 -68.67
C VAL A 237 79.91 -80.58 -70.10
N ASP A 238 79.15 -79.70 -70.75
CA ASP A 238 78.69 -79.88 -72.14
C ASP A 238 79.87 -79.97 -73.13
N SER A 239 80.90 -79.14 -72.94
CA SER A 239 82.14 -79.21 -73.72
C SER A 239 82.86 -80.56 -73.55
N ASN A 240 82.95 -81.04 -72.31
CA ASN A 240 83.52 -82.36 -72.03
C ASN A 240 82.66 -83.50 -72.60
N GLU A 241 81.33 -83.39 -72.55
CA GLU A 241 80.42 -84.36 -73.18
C GLU A 241 80.65 -84.43 -74.69
N GLY A 242 80.75 -83.29 -75.38
CA GLY A 242 81.08 -83.24 -76.80
C GLY A 242 82.45 -83.84 -77.14
N LEU A 243 83.46 -83.64 -76.28
CA LEU A 243 84.77 -84.29 -76.42
C LEU A 243 84.66 -85.81 -76.26
N ILE A 244 83.91 -86.29 -75.25
CA ILE A 244 83.68 -87.73 -75.03
C ILE A 244 82.95 -88.33 -76.23
N GLU A 245 81.92 -87.67 -76.75
CA GLU A 245 81.19 -88.15 -77.93
C GLU A 245 82.12 -88.26 -79.15
N LYS A 246 83.01 -87.28 -79.35
CA LYS A 246 84.03 -87.31 -80.40
C LYS A 246 85.00 -88.49 -80.22
N ILE A 247 85.47 -88.72 -78.99
CA ILE A 247 86.33 -89.86 -78.65
C ILE A 247 85.59 -91.18 -78.91
N MET A 248 84.31 -91.28 -78.53
CA MET A 248 83.48 -92.47 -78.77
C MET A 248 83.33 -92.75 -80.27
N ARG A 249 83.04 -91.74 -81.10
CA ARG A 249 83.00 -91.88 -82.57
C ARG A 249 84.35 -92.33 -83.14
N GLN A 250 85.46 -91.81 -82.60
CA GLN A 250 86.80 -92.26 -83.00
C GLN A 250 87.07 -93.72 -82.60
N ILE A 251 86.62 -94.15 -81.43
CA ILE A 251 86.70 -95.55 -80.98
C ILE A 251 85.84 -96.45 -81.88
N ASP A 252 84.63 -96.03 -82.24
CA ASP A 252 83.77 -96.81 -83.14
C ASP A 252 84.34 -96.89 -84.56
N HIS A 253 84.93 -95.81 -85.06
CA HIS A 253 85.69 -95.82 -86.32
C HIS A 253 86.89 -96.79 -86.24
N LEU A 254 87.69 -96.72 -85.17
CA LEU A 254 88.79 -97.66 -84.93
C LEU A 254 88.29 -99.10 -84.88
N ARG A 255 87.19 -99.36 -84.17
CA ARG A 255 86.54 -100.67 -84.08
C ARG A 255 86.11 -101.16 -85.46
N SER A 256 85.48 -100.32 -86.28
CA SER A 256 85.11 -100.62 -87.66
C SER A 256 86.33 -100.98 -88.52
N VAL A 257 87.41 -100.20 -88.46
CA VAL A 257 88.66 -100.47 -89.18
C VAL A 257 89.30 -101.78 -88.71
N VAL A 258 89.29 -102.07 -87.41
CA VAL A 258 89.80 -103.32 -86.84
C VAL A 258 88.96 -104.52 -87.30
N TYR A 259 87.63 -104.39 -87.35
CA TYR A 259 86.75 -105.43 -87.88
C TYR A 259 86.96 -105.65 -89.38
N GLU A 260 87.03 -104.59 -90.19
CA GLU A 260 87.29 -104.70 -91.63
C GLU A 260 88.64 -105.37 -91.89
N ARG A 261 89.70 -104.95 -91.18
CA ARG A 261 91.03 -105.56 -91.29
C ARG A 261 91.06 -106.99 -90.77
N SER A 262 90.37 -107.30 -89.66
CA SER A 262 90.26 -108.67 -89.16
C SER A 262 89.52 -109.56 -90.14
N ASN A 263 88.39 -109.10 -90.69
CA ASN A 263 87.64 -109.81 -91.73
C ASN A 263 88.47 -110.01 -93.01
N PHE A 264 89.23 -109.00 -93.44
CA PHE A 264 90.13 -109.15 -94.59
C PHE A 264 91.24 -110.18 -94.33
N ILE A 265 91.81 -110.19 -93.12
CA ILE A 265 92.79 -111.20 -92.71
C ILE A 265 92.14 -112.57 -92.64
N GLU A 266 90.95 -112.69 -92.04
CA GLU A 266 90.15 -113.92 -91.99
C GLU A 266 89.90 -114.45 -93.41
N GLU A 267 89.42 -113.61 -94.33
CA GLU A 267 89.19 -113.98 -95.73
C GLU A 267 90.50 -114.37 -96.44
N LYS A 268 91.61 -113.68 -96.16
CA LYS A 268 92.93 -114.03 -96.70
C LYS A 268 93.44 -115.36 -96.17
N VAL A 269 93.26 -115.63 -94.87
CA VAL A 269 93.62 -116.89 -94.22
C VAL A 269 92.73 -118.01 -94.75
N GLU A 270 91.42 -117.79 -94.88
CA GLU A 270 90.48 -118.74 -95.43
C GLU A 270 90.81 -119.06 -96.90
N LYS A 271 91.12 -118.04 -97.72
CA LYS A 271 91.64 -118.24 -99.08
C LYS A 271 92.96 -119.01 -99.10
N ALA A 272 93.88 -118.73 -98.19
CA ALA A 272 95.14 -119.47 -98.08
C ALA A 272 94.92 -120.93 -97.64
N ILE A 273 93.96 -121.18 -96.74
CA ILE A 273 93.53 -122.53 -96.32
C ILE A 273 92.84 -123.24 -97.47
N GLN A 274 91.96 -122.58 -98.23
CA GLN A 274 91.34 -123.16 -99.43
C GLN A 274 92.37 -123.40 -100.55
N GLN A 275 93.32 -122.51 -100.76
CA GLN A 275 94.41 -122.68 -101.72
C GLN A 275 95.33 -123.83 -101.32
N SER A 276 95.73 -123.92 -100.06
CA SER A 276 96.52 -125.05 -99.57
C SER A 276 95.72 -126.35 -99.56
N SER A 277 94.44 -126.32 -99.20
CA SER A 277 93.52 -127.48 -99.29
C SER A 277 93.33 -127.94 -100.73
N SER A 278 93.15 -127.04 -101.68
CA SER A 278 93.07 -127.36 -103.11
C SER A 278 94.41 -127.81 -103.68
N TYR A 279 95.53 -127.30 -103.18
CA TYR A 279 96.88 -127.80 -103.50
C TYR A 279 97.08 -129.23 -102.95
N PHE A 280 96.66 -129.49 -101.71
CA PHE A 280 96.67 -130.81 -101.10
C PHE A 280 95.69 -131.76 -101.80
N GLN A 281 94.52 -131.30 -102.25
CA GLN A 281 93.60 -132.11 -103.07
C GLN A 281 94.19 -132.40 -104.45
N LYS A 282 94.87 -131.45 -105.10
CA LYS A 282 95.60 -131.70 -106.36
C LYS A 282 96.73 -132.70 -106.18
N ILE A 283 97.47 -132.62 -105.08
CA ILE A 283 98.49 -133.63 -104.74
C ILE A 283 97.85 -135.00 -104.42
N LYS A 284 96.70 -135.01 -103.74
CA LYS A 284 96.02 -136.25 -103.31
C LYS A 284 95.27 -136.95 -104.46
N ASN A 285 94.79 -136.22 -105.46
CA ASN A 285 93.96 -136.76 -106.54
C ASN A 285 94.68 -136.92 -107.88
N GLY A 286 96.01 -136.74 -107.93
CA GLY A 286 96.86 -137.23 -109.02
C GLY A 286 96.44 -136.84 -110.44
N SER A 287 96.66 -135.58 -110.82
CA SER A 287 97.07 -135.18 -112.18
C SER A 287 97.63 -133.76 -112.20
#